data_AF-A0A1D1VD03-F1
#
_entry.id   AF-A0A1D1VD03-F1
#
_cell.length_a   1.000
_cell.length_b   1.000
_cell.length_c   1.000
_cell.angle_alpha   90.00
_cell.angle_beta   90.00
_cell.angle_gamma   90.00
#
_symmetry.space_group_name_H-M   'P 1'
#
loop_
_entity.id
_entity.type
_entity.pdbx_description
1 polymer ?
#
loop_
_entity_poly.entity_id
_entity_poly.type
_entity_poly.pdbx_seq_one_letter_code
_entity_poly.pdbx_strand_id
1 'polypeptide(L)'
;MLQSKASMGEKELQKSLQDATEQFQKLQKDLTKSAKAHHQLDTQFTENTSVKEELALLEPTAKVFKQVGPVLVPQELEEARSNVQKRLDWITSETKRIDGVIKEQEAGLKKQGEILQKLHATHQSVQSVSAGGDNRK
;
A
#
# COMPACT_ATOMS: atom_id res chain seq x y z
N MET A 1 38.80 -27.43 -7.19
CA MET A 1 37.42 -27.44 -7.73
C MET A 1 36.33 -27.51 -6.65
N LEU A 2 36.51 -28.22 -5.53
CA LEU A 2 35.48 -28.30 -4.46
C LEU A 2 35.33 -27.00 -3.63
N GLN A 3 36.42 -26.32 -3.28
CA GLN A 3 36.37 -25.05 -2.54
C GLN A 3 35.76 -23.88 -3.35
N SER A 4 35.88 -23.88 -4.69
CA SER A 4 35.30 -22.83 -5.54
C SER A 4 33.79 -22.98 -5.73
N LYS A 5 33.23 -24.20 -5.63
CA LYS A 5 31.78 -24.44 -5.68
C LYS A 5 31.09 -24.02 -4.37
N ALA A 6 31.74 -24.22 -3.22
CA ALA A 6 31.23 -23.75 -1.93
C ALA A 6 31.17 -22.21 -1.85
N SER A 7 32.21 -21.53 -2.33
CA SER A 7 32.25 -20.06 -2.43
C SER A 7 31.20 -19.47 -3.39
N MET A 8 30.84 -20.21 -4.45
CA MET A 8 29.81 -19.79 -5.40
C MET A 8 28.40 -19.86 -4.78
N GLY A 9 28.09 -20.92 -4.03
CA GLY A 9 26.80 -21.06 -3.33
C GLY A 9 26.60 -20.04 -2.20
N GLU A 10 27.67 -19.63 -1.51
CA GLU A 10 27.60 -18.60 -0.48
C GLU A 10 27.29 -17.20 -1.06
N LYS A 11 27.89 -16.86 -2.22
CA LYS A 11 27.58 -15.62 -2.95
C LYS A 11 26.14 -15.61 -3.48
N GLU A 12 25.65 -16.73 -3.98
CA GLU A 12 24.25 -16.84 -4.43
C GLU A 12 23.25 -16.67 -3.30
N LEU A 13 23.56 -17.23 -2.11
CA LEU A 13 22.74 -17.06 -0.92
C LEU A 13 22.75 -15.61 -0.42
N GLN A 14 23.91 -14.95 -0.42
CA GLN A 14 24.03 -13.54 -0.05
C GLN A 14 23.25 -12.63 -1.02
N LYS A 15 23.33 -12.90 -2.33
CA LYS A 15 22.53 -12.19 -3.34
C LYS A 15 21.04 -12.39 -3.11
N SER A 16 20.61 -13.63 -2.86
CA SER A 16 19.20 -13.95 -2.59
C SER A 16 18.66 -13.22 -1.34
N LEU A 17 19.49 -13.10 -0.29
CA LEU A 17 19.16 -12.31 0.90
C LEU A 17 18.98 -10.82 0.59
N GLN A 18 19.90 -10.26 -0.20
CA GLN A 18 19.82 -8.86 -0.62
C GLN A 18 18.55 -8.61 -1.44
N ASP A 19 18.33 -9.40 -2.50
CA ASP A 19 17.16 -9.29 -3.37
C ASP A 19 15.86 -9.42 -2.57
N ALA A 20 15.82 -10.36 -1.61
CA ALA A 20 14.66 -10.56 -0.77
C ALA A 20 14.40 -9.39 0.18
N THR A 21 15.46 -8.76 0.69
CA THR A 21 15.39 -7.58 1.57
C THR A 21 14.88 -6.37 0.81
N GLU A 22 15.40 -6.12 -0.38
CA GLU A 22 14.97 -5.03 -1.25
C GLU A 22 13.49 -5.17 -1.64
N GLN A 23 13.04 -6.38 -1.98
CA GLN A 23 11.64 -6.66 -2.26
C GLN A 23 10.74 -6.43 -1.05
N PHE A 24 11.16 -6.86 0.14
CA PHE A 24 10.41 -6.64 1.38
C PHE A 24 10.27 -5.15 1.70
N GLN A 25 11.35 -4.39 1.61
CA GLN A 25 11.33 -2.93 1.81
C GLN A 25 10.43 -2.22 0.79
N LYS A 26 10.44 -2.68 -0.47
CA LYS A 26 9.55 -2.14 -1.50
C LYS A 26 8.08 -2.40 -1.15
N LEU A 27 7.73 -3.63 -0.79
CA LEU A 27 6.36 -3.98 -0.38
C LEU A 27 5.90 -3.17 0.84
N GLN A 28 6.75 -2.94 1.83
CA GLN A 28 6.42 -2.07 2.97
C GLN A 28 6.12 -0.63 2.55
N LYS A 29 6.95 -0.06 1.67
CA LYS A 29 6.75 1.30 1.15
C LYS A 29 5.44 1.40 0.38
N ASP A 30 5.14 0.41 -0.46
CA ASP A 30 3.93 0.41 -1.26
C ASP A 30 2.67 0.19 -0.41
N LEU A 31 2.72 -0.66 0.61
CA LEU A 31 1.65 -0.80 1.61
C LEU A 31 1.37 0.52 2.33
N THR A 32 2.44 1.22 2.76
CA THR A 32 2.31 2.53 3.43
C THR A 32 1.63 3.56 2.53
N LYS A 33 1.97 3.59 1.22
CA LYS A 33 1.32 4.47 0.25
C LYS A 33 -0.16 4.13 0.09
N SER A 34 -0.50 2.85 -0.05
CA SER A 34 -1.90 2.40 -0.17
C SER A 34 -2.72 2.75 1.07
N ALA A 35 -2.16 2.54 2.27
CA ALA A 35 -2.81 2.90 3.54
C ALA A 35 -3.06 4.42 3.65
N LYS A 36 -2.10 5.25 3.21
CA LYS A 36 -2.29 6.70 3.14
C LYS A 36 -3.40 7.09 2.15
N ALA A 37 -3.45 6.46 0.98
CA ALA A 37 -4.50 6.70 0.00
C ALA A 37 -5.88 6.28 0.51
N HIS A 38 -5.98 5.14 1.19
CA HIS A 38 -7.21 4.70 1.86
C HIS A 38 -7.69 5.75 2.87
N HIS A 39 -6.82 6.19 3.76
CA HIS A 39 -7.17 7.19 4.76
C HIS A 39 -7.66 8.51 4.13
N GLN A 40 -7.03 8.95 3.02
CA GLN A 40 -7.48 10.12 2.28
C GLN A 40 -8.89 9.94 1.69
N LEU A 41 -9.22 8.75 1.19
CA LEU A 41 -10.56 8.46 0.69
C LEU A 41 -11.58 8.46 1.82
N ASP A 42 -11.25 7.95 3.01
CA ASP A 42 -12.14 7.99 4.19
C ASP A 42 -12.46 9.42 4.62
N THR A 43 -11.45 10.30 4.64
CA THR A 43 -11.66 11.73 4.92
C THR A 43 -12.59 12.34 3.88
N GLN A 44 -12.33 12.11 2.59
CA GLN A 44 -13.17 12.63 1.51
C GLN A 44 -14.59 12.08 1.55
N PHE A 45 -14.76 10.80 1.91
CA PHE A 45 -16.07 10.17 2.05
C PHE A 45 -16.88 10.88 3.14
N THR A 46 -16.26 11.11 4.30
CA THR A 46 -16.89 11.79 5.43
C THR A 46 -17.30 13.20 5.06
N GLU A 47 -16.39 13.99 4.46
CA GLU A 47 -16.67 15.36 4.02
C GLU A 47 -17.82 15.42 2.99
N ASN A 48 -17.80 14.54 1.98
CA ASN A 48 -18.85 14.51 0.96
C ASN A 48 -20.20 14.01 1.51
N THR A 49 -20.18 13.14 2.52
CA THR A 49 -21.39 12.70 3.21
C THR A 49 -22.01 13.87 3.97
N SER A 50 -21.22 14.64 4.71
CA SER A 50 -21.71 15.85 5.37
C SER A 50 -22.27 16.86 4.37
N VAL A 51 -21.59 17.11 3.25
CA VAL A 51 -22.14 18.01 2.20
C VAL A 51 -23.45 17.47 1.63
N LYS A 52 -23.57 16.16 1.41
CA LYS A 52 -24.82 15.56 0.93
C LYS A 52 -25.97 15.79 1.92
N GLU A 53 -25.70 15.61 3.21
CA GLU A 53 -26.66 15.85 4.30
C GLU A 53 -27.09 17.31 4.35
N GLU A 54 -26.14 18.25 4.29
CA GLU A 54 -26.44 19.70 4.25
C GLU A 54 -27.26 20.07 3.02
N LEU A 55 -26.90 19.56 1.83
CA LEU A 55 -27.69 19.78 0.63
C LEU A 55 -29.11 19.24 0.81
N ALA A 56 -29.31 18.08 1.46
CA ALA A 56 -30.63 17.48 1.71
C ALA A 56 -31.57 18.37 2.52
N LEU A 57 -31.04 19.28 3.34
CA LEU A 57 -31.82 20.23 4.13
C LEU A 57 -32.24 21.49 3.35
N LEU A 58 -31.66 21.73 2.17
CA LEU A 58 -31.97 22.92 1.38
C LEU A 58 -33.33 22.80 0.68
N GLU A 59 -34.09 23.90 0.75
CA GLU A 59 -35.33 24.08 0.00
C GLU A 59 -35.12 23.92 -1.52
N PRO A 60 -36.11 23.43 -2.29
CA PRO A 60 -35.96 23.21 -3.73
C PRO A 60 -35.57 24.46 -4.54
N THR A 61 -35.88 25.66 -4.04
CA THR A 61 -35.55 26.93 -4.68
C THR A 61 -34.27 27.58 -4.14
N ALA A 62 -33.51 26.88 -3.29
CA ALA A 62 -32.28 27.40 -2.73
C ALA A 62 -31.23 27.62 -3.83
N LYS A 63 -30.53 28.76 -3.77
CA LYS A 63 -29.41 29.06 -4.66
C LYS A 63 -28.13 28.46 -4.10
N VAL A 64 -27.48 27.62 -4.89
CA VAL A 64 -26.17 27.06 -4.54
C VAL A 64 -25.10 27.57 -5.51
N PHE A 65 -23.87 27.66 -5.01
CA PHE A 65 -22.74 28.17 -5.78
C PHE A 65 -21.55 27.23 -5.60
N LYS A 66 -20.86 26.96 -6.71
CA LYS A 66 -19.60 26.19 -6.72
C LYS A 66 -18.43 27.15 -6.78
N GLN A 67 -17.44 26.94 -5.93
CA GLN A 67 -16.17 27.69 -6.02
C GLN A 67 -15.31 27.15 -7.17
N VAL A 68 -14.88 28.05 -8.06
CA VAL A 68 -13.97 27.77 -9.17
C VAL A 68 -12.85 28.80 -9.11
N GLY A 69 -11.69 28.41 -8.57
CA GLY A 69 -10.60 29.35 -8.30
C GLY A 69 -11.02 30.48 -7.35
N PRO A 70 -10.84 31.77 -7.70
CA PRO A 70 -11.23 32.89 -6.86
C PRO A 70 -12.72 33.29 -7.00
N VAL A 71 -13.52 32.61 -7.82
CA VAL A 71 -14.92 33.01 -8.11
C VAL A 71 -15.94 31.95 -7.67
N LEU A 72 -17.18 32.41 -7.44
CA LEU A 72 -18.35 31.57 -7.19
C LEU A 72 -19.24 31.53 -8.44
N VAL A 73 -19.56 30.32 -8.90
CA VAL A 73 -20.39 30.09 -10.08
C VAL A 73 -21.74 29.50 -9.62
N PRO A 74 -22.88 30.09 -10.01
CA PRO A 74 -24.20 29.52 -9.73
C PRO A 74 -24.31 28.08 -10.27
N GLN A 75 -24.92 27.21 -9.49
CA GLN A 75 -25.17 25.82 -9.87
C GLN A 75 -26.62 25.46 -9.55
N GLU A 76 -27.22 24.59 -10.35
CA GLU A 76 -28.53 24.03 -10.02
C GLU A 76 -28.41 23.08 -8.82
N LEU A 77 -29.35 23.15 -7.88
CA LEU A 77 -29.33 22.36 -6.65
C LEU A 77 -29.30 20.86 -6.95
N GLU A 78 -30.13 20.39 -7.88
CA GLU A 78 -30.17 18.99 -8.28
C GLU A 78 -28.88 18.52 -8.95
N GLU A 79 -28.20 19.41 -9.68
CA GLU A 79 -26.89 19.09 -10.24
C GLU A 79 -25.83 18.96 -9.15
N ALA A 80 -25.84 19.87 -8.15
CA ALA A 80 -24.95 19.77 -7.00
C ALA A 80 -25.16 18.46 -6.22
N ARG A 81 -26.42 18.07 -5.96
CA ARG A 81 -26.76 16.77 -5.34
C ARG A 81 -26.24 15.59 -6.15
N SER A 82 -26.50 15.59 -7.46
CA SER A 82 -26.06 14.51 -8.36
C SER A 82 -24.54 14.38 -8.39
N ASN A 83 -23.82 15.50 -8.41
CA ASN A 83 -22.35 15.52 -8.42
C ASN A 83 -21.76 14.97 -7.12
N VAL A 84 -22.31 15.34 -5.95
CA VAL A 84 -21.89 14.80 -4.66
C VAL A 84 -22.20 13.31 -4.57
N GLN A 85 -23.36 12.86 -5.05
CA GLN A 85 -23.69 11.43 -5.06
C GLN A 85 -22.73 10.62 -5.94
N LYS A 86 -22.46 11.07 -7.17
CA LYS A 86 -21.48 10.41 -8.06
C LYS A 86 -20.09 10.35 -7.44
N ARG A 87 -19.69 11.40 -6.70
CA ARG A 87 -18.42 11.42 -5.97
C ARG A 87 -18.38 10.36 -4.88
N LEU A 88 -19.44 10.22 -4.08
CA LEU A 88 -19.56 9.19 -3.05
C LEU A 88 -19.53 7.78 -3.64
N ASP A 89 -20.23 7.54 -4.76
CA ASP A 89 -20.25 6.25 -5.44
C ASP A 89 -18.83 5.87 -5.92
N TRP A 90 -18.13 6.82 -6.54
CA TRP A 90 -16.75 6.63 -6.96
C TRP A 90 -15.83 6.35 -5.77
N ILE A 91 -15.87 7.17 -4.70
CA ILE A 91 -15.05 6.96 -3.50
C ILE A 91 -15.30 5.56 -2.92
N THR A 92 -16.57 5.15 -2.81
CA THR A 92 -16.93 3.81 -2.30
C THR A 92 -16.34 2.68 -3.15
N SER A 93 -16.39 2.82 -4.48
CA SER A 93 -15.80 1.83 -5.38
C SER A 93 -14.27 1.79 -5.28
N GLU A 94 -13.65 2.95 -5.12
CA GLU A 94 -12.20 3.10 -5.05
C GLU A 94 -11.64 2.62 -3.71
N THR A 95 -12.33 2.86 -2.60
CA THR A 95 -12.00 2.30 -1.28
C THR A 95 -11.94 0.78 -1.34
N LYS A 96 -12.98 0.13 -1.92
CA LYS A 96 -12.99 -1.34 -2.11
C LYS A 96 -11.82 -1.83 -2.95
N ARG A 97 -11.44 -1.08 -3.99
CA ARG A 97 -10.29 -1.40 -4.84
C ARG A 97 -8.99 -1.34 -4.04
N ILE A 98 -8.79 -0.28 -3.26
CA ILE A 98 -7.59 -0.09 -2.43
C ILE A 98 -7.53 -1.14 -1.31
N ASP A 99 -8.65 -1.51 -0.69
CA ASP A 99 -8.72 -2.61 0.29
C ASP A 99 -8.20 -3.93 -0.28
N GLY A 100 -8.57 -4.23 -1.54
CA GLY A 100 -8.06 -5.40 -2.24
C GLY A 100 -6.54 -5.35 -2.42
N VAL A 101 -6.01 -4.20 -2.84
CA VAL A 101 -4.57 -3.97 -3.01
C VAL A 101 -3.82 -4.09 -1.68
N ILE A 102 -4.35 -3.51 -0.60
CA ILE A 102 -3.76 -3.60 0.74
C ILE A 102 -3.67 -5.06 1.18
N LYS A 103 -4.77 -5.83 1.06
CA LYS A 103 -4.78 -7.26 1.42
C LYS A 103 -3.75 -8.07 0.65
N GLU A 104 -3.62 -7.82 -0.66
CA GLU A 104 -2.60 -8.48 -1.49
C GLU A 104 -1.18 -8.10 -1.05
N GLN A 105 -0.93 -6.82 -0.77
CA GLN A 105 0.36 -6.33 -0.29
C GLN A 105 0.72 -6.90 1.08
N GLU A 106 -0.22 -7.00 2.01
CA GLU A 106 -0.05 -7.63 3.32
C GLU A 106 0.30 -9.13 3.20
N ALA A 107 -0.42 -9.86 2.34
CA ALA A 107 -0.12 -11.26 2.07
C ALA A 107 1.28 -11.44 1.45
N GLY A 108 1.63 -10.57 0.49
CA GLY A 108 2.96 -10.53 -0.12
C GLY A 108 4.05 -10.24 0.90
N LEU A 109 3.83 -9.27 1.79
CA LEU A 109 4.77 -8.89 2.84
C LEU A 109 4.99 -10.05 3.82
N LYS A 110 3.93 -10.74 4.23
CA LYS A 110 4.02 -11.93 5.09
C LYS A 110 4.86 -13.02 4.43
N LYS A 111 4.55 -13.38 3.19
CA LYS A 111 5.29 -14.41 2.43
C LYS A 111 6.77 -14.05 2.30
N GLN A 112 7.06 -12.78 2.00
CA GLN A 112 8.42 -12.30 1.85
C GLN A 112 9.19 -12.32 3.19
N GLY A 113 8.51 -12.01 4.30
CA GLY A 113 9.06 -12.16 5.65
C GLY A 113 9.45 -13.60 5.99
N GLU A 114 8.61 -14.57 5.61
CA GLU A 114 8.92 -16.01 5.79
C GLU A 114 10.13 -16.45 4.95
N ILE A 115 10.27 -15.93 3.72
CA ILE A 115 11.43 -16.20 2.86
C ILE A 115 12.71 -15.63 3.50
N LEU A 116 12.66 -14.39 3.98
CA LEU A 116 13.80 -13.76 4.66
C LEU A 116 14.24 -14.53 5.90
N GLN A 117 13.29 -14.99 6.73
CA GLN A 117 13.60 -15.80 7.90
C GLN A 117 14.32 -17.10 7.53
N LYS A 118 13.83 -17.81 6.49
CA LYS A 118 14.47 -19.04 6.01
C LYS A 118 15.87 -18.78 5.47
N LEU A 119 16.04 -17.75 4.63
CA LEU A 119 17.34 -17.40 4.06
C LEU A 119 18.35 -16.99 5.14
N HIS A 120 17.93 -16.24 6.17
CA HIS A 120 18.78 -15.90 7.31
C HIS A 120 19.20 -17.13 8.11
N ALA A 121 18.28 -18.04 8.39
CA ALA A 121 18.58 -19.29 9.08
C ALA A 121 19.58 -20.16 8.30
N THR A 122 19.41 -20.28 6.97
CA THR A 122 20.36 -20.99 6.10
C THR A 122 21.72 -20.30 6.05
N HIS A 123 21.77 -18.97 6.01
CA HIS A 123 23.04 -18.25 5.99
C HIS A 123 23.83 -18.42 7.29
N GLN A 124 23.17 -18.36 8.45
CA GLN A 124 23.78 -18.61 9.76
C GLN A 124 24.31 -20.06 9.90
N SER A 125 23.56 -21.05 9.40
CA SER A 125 24.02 -22.44 9.45
C SER A 125 25.22 -22.69 8.53
N VAL A 126 25.26 -22.09 7.33
CA VAL A 126 26.40 -22.19 6.42
C VAL A 126 27.67 -21.54 7.01
N GLN A 127 27.55 -20.37 7.64
CA GLN A 127 28.68 -19.66 8.26
C GLN A 127 29.26 -20.38 9.49
N SER A 128 28.40 -21.00 10.31
CA SER A 128 28.86 -21.77 11.47
C SER A 128 29.60 -23.06 11.08
N VAL A 129 29.22 -23.69 9.96
CA VAL A 129 29.86 -24.92 9.45
C VAL A 129 31.21 -24.61 8.78
N SER A 130 31.35 -23.47 8.09
CA SER A 130 32.62 -23.07 7.47
C SER A 130 33.67 -22.64 8.50
N ALA A 131 33.27 -22.03 9.62
CA ALA A 131 34.18 -21.63 10.71
C ALA A 131 34.69 -22.81 11.56
N GLY A 132 33.94 -23.93 11.65
CA GLY A 132 34.33 -25.11 12.43
C GLY A 132 35.27 -26.10 11.73
N GLY A 133 35.57 -25.88 10.44
CA GLY A 133 36.37 -26.79 9.61
C GLY A 133 37.89 -26.59 9.69
N ASP A 134 38.37 -25.44 10.16
CA ASP A 134 39.77 -25.01 10.00
C ASP A 134 40.69 -25.33 11.20
N ASN A 135 40.16 -25.94 12.28
CA ASN A 135 40.91 -26.17 13.53
C ASN A 135 41.23 -27.65 13.81
N ARG A 136 41.33 -28.49 12.77
CA ARG A 136 41.73 -29.91 12.87
C ARG A 136 42.88 -30.24 11.90
N LYS A 137 44.06 -29.65 12.11
CA LYS A 137 45.35 -30.22 11.71
C LYS A 137 46.44 -29.78 12.67
#